data_AF-A0A1P8BC80-F1
#
_entry.id   AF-A0A1P8BC80-F1
#
_cell.length_a   1.000
_cell.length_b   1.000
_cell.length_c   1.000
_cell.angle_alpha   90.00
_cell.angle_beta   90.00
_cell.angle_gamma   90.00
#
_symmetry.space_group_name_H-M   'P 1'
#
loop_
_entity.id
_entity.type
_entity.pdbx_description
1 polymer ?
#
loop_
_entity_poly.entity_id
_entity_poly.type
_entity_poly.pdbx_seq_one_letter_code
_entity_poly.pdbx_strand_id
1 'polypeptide(L)'
;MYSSVVDGITTDPAAMVLPLDDHMVHRGHGVFDTALIINGYLYELDQHLDRILRSASMAKIPLPFDRETIKRILIQTVSVSGCRDGSLRYWLSAGPGDFLLSPSQCLKPTLYAIVIKTNFAINPIGVKVVTSSIPIKPPEFATVKSVNYLPNVLSQMEAEAKGAYAGIWVCKDGFIAEGPNMNVAFVVNGGKELVMPRFDNVLSGCTAKRTLTLAEQLVSKGILKTVKVMDVTVEDGKKADEMMLIGSGIPIRPVIQWDEEFIGEGKEGPIAKALLDLLLEDMRSGPPSVRVLVPY
;
A
#
# COMPACT_ATOMS: atom_id res chain seq x y z
N MET A 1 7.51 -0.36 19.38
CA MET A 1 8.22 0.42 18.36
C MET A 1 9.70 0.08 18.44
N TYR A 2 10.38 -0.05 17.31
CA TYR A 2 11.84 -0.05 17.21
C TYR A 2 12.33 1.32 16.73
N SER A 3 13.50 1.75 17.21
CA SER A 3 14.18 2.95 16.73
C SER A 3 15.70 2.74 16.72
N SER A 4 16.34 3.05 15.58
CA SER A 4 17.81 3.02 15.44
C SER A 4 18.53 4.15 16.19
N VAL A 5 17.78 5.17 16.64
CA VAL A 5 18.33 6.29 17.40
C VAL A 5 18.73 5.83 18.80
N VAL A 6 17.87 5.03 19.44
CA VAL A 6 18.09 4.48 20.79
C VAL A 6 18.55 3.01 20.76
N ASP A 7 18.68 2.45 19.55
CA ASP A 7 19.05 1.06 19.28
C ASP A 7 18.25 0.04 20.12
N GLY A 8 16.92 0.16 20.06
CA GLY A 8 16.07 -0.61 20.96
C GLY A 8 14.61 -0.72 20.53
N ILE A 9 13.94 -1.71 21.12
CA ILE A 9 12.50 -1.92 21.03
C ILE A 9 11.88 -1.43 22.34
N THR A 10 10.82 -0.62 22.24
CA THR A 10 10.03 -0.17 23.38
C THR A 10 8.54 -0.44 23.16
N THR A 11 7.82 -0.77 24.25
CA THR A 11 6.36 -0.81 24.30
C THR A 11 5.76 0.43 24.96
N ASP A 12 6.59 1.31 25.52
CA ASP A 12 6.15 2.56 26.16
C ASP A 12 5.83 3.61 25.07
N PRO A 13 4.57 4.08 24.94
CA PRO A 13 4.21 5.13 24.01
C PRO A 13 5.00 6.43 24.19
N ALA A 14 5.43 6.77 25.41
CA ALA A 14 6.21 7.99 25.67
C ALA A 14 7.62 7.94 25.06
N ALA A 15 8.16 6.73 24.85
CA ALA A 15 9.44 6.51 24.18
C ALA A 15 9.30 6.36 22.65
N MET A 16 8.08 6.46 22.10
CA MET A 16 7.82 6.43 20.66
C MET A 16 8.08 7.80 20.02
N VAL A 17 9.30 8.30 20.17
CA VAL A 17 9.73 9.63 19.71
C VAL A 17 10.55 9.53 18.43
N LEU A 18 10.47 10.58 17.63
CA LEU A 18 11.30 10.76 16.44
C LEU A 18 12.03 12.11 16.55
N PRO A 19 13.35 12.17 16.29
CA PRO A 19 14.11 13.42 16.43
C PRO A 19 13.60 14.49 15.47
N LEU A 20 13.43 15.73 15.95
CA LEU A 20 12.91 16.83 15.12
C LEU A 20 13.86 17.19 13.97
N ASP A 21 15.16 16.99 14.18
CA ASP A 21 16.27 17.16 13.24
C ASP A 21 16.49 15.95 12.33
N ASP A 22 15.64 14.93 12.40
CA ASP A 22 15.62 13.86 11.42
C ASP A 22 15.10 14.40 10.08
N HIS A 23 15.89 14.24 9.02
CA HIS A 23 15.64 14.83 7.69
C HIS A 23 14.27 14.42 7.11
N MET A 24 13.77 13.24 7.47
CA MET A 24 12.42 12.79 7.11
C MET A 24 11.32 13.73 7.63
N VAL A 25 11.50 14.35 8.80
CA VAL A 25 10.50 15.22 9.43
C VAL A 25 10.39 16.55 8.71
N HIS A 26 11.52 17.21 8.49
CA HIS A 26 11.54 18.59 8.01
C HIS A 26 11.83 18.71 6.50
N ARG A 27 12.19 17.63 5.81
CA ARG A 27 12.40 17.60 4.34
C ARG A 27 11.66 16.47 3.63
N GLY A 28 11.06 15.52 4.35
CA GLY A 28 10.40 14.37 3.72
C GLY A 28 11.37 13.35 3.11
N HIS A 29 12.67 13.38 3.47
CA HIS A 29 13.67 12.43 2.97
C HIS A 29 13.61 11.09 3.72
N GLY A 30 12.49 10.40 3.54
CA GLY A 30 12.24 9.09 4.11
C GLY A 30 11.30 8.26 3.25
N VAL A 31 11.40 6.94 3.39
CA VAL A 31 10.52 5.96 2.77
C VAL A 31 9.91 5.05 3.81
N PHE A 32 8.77 4.45 3.51
CA PHE A 32 8.09 3.56 4.44
C PHE A 32 7.39 2.41 3.74
N ASP A 33 7.10 1.37 4.50
CA ASP A 33 6.23 0.29 4.06
C ASP A 33 5.36 -0.22 5.21
N THR A 34 4.40 -1.09 4.90
CA THR A 34 3.46 -1.67 5.86
C THR A 34 3.11 -3.09 5.46
N ALA A 35 3.40 -4.05 6.35
CA ALA A 35 3.00 -5.44 6.22
C ALA A 35 1.87 -5.75 7.22
N LEU A 36 0.94 -6.62 6.83
CA LEU A 36 -0.13 -7.06 7.74
C LEU A 36 0.37 -8.14 8.68
N ILE A 37 -0.18 -8.14 9.90
CA ILE A 37 -0.01 -9.22 10.87
C ILE A 37 -1.37 -9.90 10.98
N ILE A 38 -1.44 -11.20 10.65
CA ILE A 38 -2.69 -11.98 10.65
C ILE A 38 -2.39 -13.34 11.27
N ASN A 39 -3.15 -13.74 12.30
CA ASN A 39 -2.97 -15.00 13.01
C ASN A 39 -1.52 -15.29 13.45
N GLY A 40 -0.76 -14.23 13.74
CA GLY A 40 0.64 -14.34 14.14
C GLY A 40 1.66 -14.48 13.00
N TYR A 41 1.27 -14.18 11.76
CA TYR A 41 2.14 -14.18 10.59
C TYR A 41 2.23 -12.79 9.98
N LEU A 42 3.43 -12.40 9.54
CA LEU A 42 3.63 -11.24 8.68
C LEU A 42 3.38 -11.64 7.21
N TYR A 43 2.37 -11.04 6.61
CA TYR A 43 1.98 -11.30 5.23
C TYR A 43 2.82 -10.48 4.23
N GLU A 44 3.33 -11.15 3.20
CA GLU A 44 4.19 -10.61 2.14
C GLU A 44 5.41 -9.80 2.62
N LEU A 45 5.96 -10.12 3.80
CA LEU A 45 7.04 -9.35 4.42
C LEU A 45 8.26 -9.20 3.50
N ASP A 46 8.67 -10.27 2.81
CA ASP A 46 9.80 -10.24 1.90
C ASP A 46 9.53 -9.32 0.69
N GLN A 47 8.32 -9.33 0.15
CA GLN A 47 7.91 -8.47 -0.97
C GLN A 47 7.85 -7.00 -0.53
N HIS A 48 7.35 -6.72 0.68
CA HIS A 48 7.35 -5.39 1.28
C HIS A 48 8.78 -4.90 1.59
N LEU A 49 9.69 -5.78 2.02
CA LEU A 49 11.11 -5.46 2.19
C LEU A 49 11.76 -5.11 0.85
N ASP A 50 11.56 -5.92 -0.19
CA ASP A 50 12.14 -5.64 -1.50
C ASP A 50 11.65 -4.29 -2.07
N ARG A 51 10.40 -3.91 -1.76
CA ARG A 51 9.84 -2.60 -2.14
C ARG A 51 10.43 -1.44 -1.35
N ILE A 52 10.58 -1.54 -0.02
CA ILE A 52 11.17 -0.44 0.75
C ILE A 52 12.63 -0.23 0.36
N LEU A 53 13.38 -1.29 0.10
CA LEU A 53 14.80 -1.21 -0.26
C LEU A 53 14.99 -0.56 -1.63
N ARG A 54 14.14 -0.90 -2.61
CA ARG A 54 14.08 -0.19 -3.89
C ARG A 54 13.71 1.29 -3.70
N SER A 55 12.71 1.58 -2.86
CA SER A 55 12.29 2.96 -2.56
C SER A 55 13.44 3.76 -1.94
N ALA A 56 14.17 3.17 -0.99
CA ALA A 56 15.35 3.78 -0.36
C ALA A 56 16.46 4.04 -1.37
N SER A 57 16.74 3.07 -2.25
CA SER A 57 17.72 3.24 -3.33
C SER A 57 17.35 4.39 -4.28
N MET A 58 16.09 4.48 -4.72
CA MET A 58 15.60 5.56 -5.59
C MET A 58 15.65 6.92 -4.88
N ALA A 59 15.35 6.94 -3.57
CA ALA A 59 15.46 8.13 -2.72
C ALA A 59 16.89 8.45 -2.28
N LYS A 60 17.90 7.66 -2.69
CA LYS A 60 19.30 7.80 -2.28
C LYS A 60 19.50 7.79 -0.75
N ILE A 61 18.70 6.98 -0.05
CA ILE A 61 18.84 6.75 1.39
C ILE A 61 19.74 5.53 1.60
N PRO A 62 20.92 5.68 2.24
CA PRO A 62 21.75 4.54 2.59
C PRO A 62 21.05 3.67 3.63
N LEU A 63 21.32 2.36 3.60
CA LEU A 63 20.68 1.43 4.53
C LEU A 63 21.44 1.43 5.87
N PRO A 64 20.75 1.54 7.02
CA PRO A 64 21.40 1.43 8.33
C PRO A 64 21.87 0.01 8.63
N PHE A 65 21.23 -0.99 8.01
CA PHE A 65 21.52 -2.40 8.17
C PHE A 65 21.31 -3.15 6.85
N ASP A 66 21.87 -4.34 6.73
CA ASP A 66 21.56 -5.25 5.63
C ASP A 66 20.10 -5.74 5.68
N ARG A 67 19.60 -6.27 4.55
CA ARG A 67 18.22 -6.76 4.40
C ARG A 67 17.80 -7.75 5.49
N GLU A 68 18.66 -8.70 5.83
CA GLU A 68 18.33 -9.76 6.78
C GLU A 68 18.32 -9.24 8.22
N THR A 69 19.20 -8.29 8.54
CA THR A 69 19.17 -7.58 9.82
C THR A 69 17.92 -6.72 9.95
N ILE A 70 17.51 -5.97 8.92
CA ILE A 70 16.23 -5.23 8.92
C ILE A 70 15.06 -6.22 9.16
N LYS A 71 15.00 -7.31 8.39
CA LYS A 71 13.96 -8.34 8.54
C LYS A 71 13.89 -8.89 9.97
N ARG A 72 15.02 -9.23 10.56
CA ARG A 72 15.11 -9.74 11.94
C ARG A 72 14.59 -8.72 12.96
N ILE A 73 15.00 -7.46 12.85
CA ILE A 73 14.54 -6.37 13.73
C ILE A 73 13.02 -6.22 13.63
N LEU A 74 12.47 -6.22 12.42
CA LEU A 74 11.04 -6.12 12.18
C LEU A 74 10.26 -7.28 12.81
N ILE A 75 10.71 -8.52 12.63
CA ILE A 75 10.10 -9.71 13.23
C ILE A 75 10.17 -9.65 14.76
N GLN A 76 11.32 -9.27 15.33
CA GLN A 76 11.50 -9.10 16.77
C GLN A 76 10.59 -8.01 17.34
N THR A 77 10.40 -6.90 16.60
CA THR A 77 9.50 -5.82 17.00
C THR A 77 8.05 -6.32 17.09
N VAL A 78 7.61 -7.19 16.18
CA VAL A 78 6.28 -7.81 16.24
C VAL A 78 6.19 -8.83 17.38
N SER A 79 7.21 -9.68 17.55
CA SER A 79 7.28 -10.67 18.62
C SER A 79 7.13 -10.01 20.00
N VAL A 80 7.96 -9.00 20.31
CA VAL A 80 7.92 -8.25 21.59
C VAL A 80 6.58 -7.57 21.82
N SER A 81 5.89 -7.14 20.76
CA SER A 81 4.56 -6.51 20.90
C SER A 81 3.45 -7.48 21.32
N GLY A 82 3.63 -8.79 21.13
CA GLY A 82 2.59 -9.80 21.33
C GLY A 82 1.40 -9.69 20.36
N CYS A 83 1.44 -8.76 19.40
CA CYS A 83 0.34 -8.49 18.48
C CYS A 83 0.23 -9.61 17.44
N ARG A 84 -0.93 -10.28 17.39
CA ARG A 84 -1.22 -11.35 16.41
C ARG A 84 -2.09 -10.91 15.24
N ASP A 85 -2.78 -9.79 15.38
CA ASP A 85 -3.66 -9.20 14.37
C ASP A 85 -3.49 -7.67 14.36
N GLY A 86 -3.07 -7.13 13.22
CA GLY A 86 -2.78 -5.71 13.06
C GLY A 86 -1.87 -5.44 11.87
N SER A 87 -0.98 -4.46 12.01
CA SER A 87 0.01 -4.15 10.99
C SER A 87 1.35 -3.77 11.58
N LEU A 88 2.42 -4.06 10.85
CA LEU A 88 3.76 -3.58 11.08
C LEU A 88 4.05 -2.49 10.05
N ARG A 89 4.24 -1.25 10.51
CA ARG A 89 4.67 -0.13 9.66
C ARG A 89 6.08 0.27 10.01
N TYR A 90 6.90 0.56 9.01
CA TYR A 90 8.31 0.84 9.23
C TYR A 90 8.85 1.83 8.20
N TRP A 91 9.88 2.57 8.58
CA TRP A 91 10.46 3.68 7.85
C TRP A 91 11.97 3.55 7.76
N LEU A 92 12.53 3.99 6.62
CA LEU A 92 13.94 4.29 6.47
C LEU A 92 14.07 5.79 6.22
N SER A 93 14.89 6.46 7.02
CA SER A 93 15.19 7.89 6.88
C SER A 93 16.68 8.11 6.62
N ALA A 94 17.02 9.21 5.95
CA ALA A 94 18.39 9.73 5.89
C ALA A 94 18.96 10.05 7.29
N GLY A 95 18.09 10.33 8.26
CA GLY A 95 18.38 10.38 9.69
C GLY A 95 18.64 11.78 10.26
N PRO A 96 18.97 11.87 11.57
CA PRO A 96 19.22 13.12 12.28
C PRO A 96 20.50 13.83 11.81
N GLY A 97 20.49 15.15 11.81
CA GLY A 97 21.63 15.97 11.41
C GLY A 97 21.39 17.46 11.66
N ASP A 98 21.55 18.26 10.61
CA ASP A 98 21.19 19.67 10.62
C ASP A 98 19.88 19.92 9.87
N PHE A 99 19.44 21.18 9.84
CA PHE A 99 18.24 21.60 9.13
C PHE A 99 18.50 22.05 7.69
N LEU A 100 19.60 21.64 7.03
CA LEU A 100 19.86 22.04 5.64
C LEU A 100 19.05 21.20 4.65
N LEU A 101 19.12 21.58 3.37
CA LEU A 101 18.51 20.80 2.28
C LEU A 101 19.32 19.53 2.00
N SER A 102 20.65 19.63 2.04
CA SER A 102 21.55 18.50 1.80
C SER A 102 21.52 17.53 2.99
N PRO A 103 21.43 16.22 2.78
CA PRO A 103 21.55 15.22 3.84
C PRO A 103 23.02 14.93 4.22
N SER A 104 23.99 15.69 3.69
CA SER A 104 25.42 15.45 3.92
C SER A 104 25.85 15.57 5.39
N GLN A 105 25.06 16.25 6.22
CA GLN A 105 25.29 16.39 7.67
C GLN A 105 24.41 15.44 8.49
N CYS A 106 23.62 14.57 7.85
CA CYS A 106 22.94 13.50 8.56
C CYS A 106 23.99 12.52 9.12
N LEU A 107 23.92 12.25 10.42
CA LEU A 107 24.91 11.46 11.14
C LEU A 107 24.89 9.99 10.70
N LYS A 108 23.69 9.41 10.62
CA LYS A 108 23.45 8.03 10.18
C LYS A 108 22.01 7.87 9.70
N PRO A 109 21.75 7.05 8.67
CA PRO A 109 20.39 6.65 8.32
C PRO A 109 19.73 5.91 9.48
N THR A 110 18.41 5.95 9.54
CA THR A 110 17.64 5.39 10.66
C THR A 110 16.52 4.49 10.17
N LEU A 111 16.36 3.34 10.84
CA LEU A 111 15.20 2.46 10.75
C LEU A 111 14.29 2.73 11.96
N TYR A 112 13.02 2.96 11.69
CA TYR A 112 11.94 3.02 12.68
C TYR A 112 10.89 1.96 12.34
N ALA A 113 10.28 1.34 13.35
CA ALA A 113 9.17 0.41 13.13
C ALA A 113 8.14 0.49 14.23
N ILE A 114 6.86 0.44 13.90
CA ILE A 114 5.75 0.43 14.85
C ILE A 114 4.80 -0.72 14.53
N VAL A 115 4.31 -1.35 15.58
CA VAL A 115 3.23 -2.33 15.49
C VAL A 115 1.95 -1.64 15.90
N ILE A 116 0.96 -1.69 15.02
CA ILE A 116 -0.35 -1.08 15.21
C ILE A 116 -1.34 -2.22 15.36
N LYS A 117 -1.84 -2.40 16.59
CA LYS A 117 -2.90 -3.39 16.87
C LYS A 117 -4.21 -2.87 16.29
N THR A 118 -4.78 -3.63 15.37
CA THR A 118 -6.05 -3.31 14.74
C THR A 118 -6.82 -4.59 14.50
N ASN A 119 -8.10 -4.59 14.85
CA ASN A 119 -8.99 -5.68 14.45
C ASN A 119 -9.30 -5.51 12.96
N PHE A 120 -8.85 -6.46 12.15
CA PHE A 120 -9.07 -6.49 10.71
C PHE A 120 -10.53 -6.88 10.40
N ALA A 121 -11.48 -5.98 10.66
CA ALA A 121 -12.88 -6.16 10.29
C ALA A 121 -13.06 -5.79 8.81
N ILE A 122 -13.16 -6.81 7.96
CA ILE A 122 -13.33 -6.62 6.52
C ILE A 122 -14.81 -6.52 6.23
N ASN A 123 -15.21 -5.35 5.76
CA ASN A 123 -16.56 -5.11 5.32
C ASN A 123 -16.53 -4.89 3.80
N PRO A 124 -17.14 -5.76 2.97
CA PRO A 124 -17.10 -5.62 1.52
C PRO A 124 -18.12 -4.62 0.98
N ILE A 125 -18.64 -3.69 1.78
CA ILE A 125 -19.58 -2.65 1.31
C ILE A 125 -18.98 -1.84 0.15
N GLY A 126 -19.76 -1.70 -0.92
CA GLY A 126 -19.45 -0.86 -2.07
C GLY A 126 -19.31 0.61 -1.70
N VAL A 127 -18.38 1.30 -2.34
CA VAL A 127 -18.11 2.73 -2.08
C VAL A 127 -18.25 3.60 -3.32
N LYS A 128 -18.53 4.89 -3.08
CA LYS A 128 -18.35 5.96 -4.06
C LYS A 128 -16.89 6.41 -4.07
N VAL A 129 -16.32 6.62 -5.25
CA VAL A 129 -15.05 7.33 -5.45
C VAL A 129 -15.27 8.56 -6.31
N VAL A 130 -14.32 9.48 -6.32
CA VAL A 130 -14.36 10.68 -7.17
C VAL A 130 -13.05 10.88 -7.89
N THR A 131 -13.08 11.51 -9.05
CA THR A 131 -11.88 11.97 -9.74
C THR A 131 -11.25 13.10 -8.91
N SER A 132 -9.98 12.95 -8.54
CA SER A 132 -9.29 13.96 -7.75
C SER A 132 -8.80 15.11 -8.62
N SER A 133 -9.03 16.35 -8.17
CA SER A 133 -8.45 17.55 -8.79
C SER A 133 -7.03 17.84 -8.29
N ILE A 134 -6.60 17.18 -7.21
CA ILE A 134 -5.22 17.27 -6.72
C ILE A 134 -4.30 16.61 -7.73
N PRO A 135 -3.22 17.28 -8.20
CA PRO A 135 -2.31 16.68 -9.17
C PRO A 135 -1.64 15.42 -8.63
N ILE A 136 -1.52 14.41 -9.48
CA ILE A 136 -0.72 13.22 -9.18
C ILE A 136 0.76 13.60 -9.05
N LYS A 137 1.49 12.86 -8.21
CA LYS A 137 2.95 12.93 -8.13
C LYS A 137 3.57 12.55 -9.48
N PRO A 138 4.68 13.20 -9.89
CA PRO A 138 5.44 12.74 -11.06
C PRO A 138 5.85 11.26 -10.90
N PRO A 139 6.03 10.51 -12.00
CA PRO A 139 6.24 9.05 -11.97
C PRO A 139 7.37 8.61 -11.04
N GLU A 140 8.47 9.36 -10.99
CA GLU A 140 9.64 9.08 -10.15
C GLU A 140 9.29 9.12 -8.65
N PHE A 141 8.33 9.96 -8.24
CA PHE A 141 7.86 10.07 -6.86
C PHE A 141 6.61 9.23 -6.59
N ALA A 142 5.82 8.90 -7.61
CA ALA A 142 4.65 8.04 -7.50
C ALA A 142 5.05 6.57 -7.25
N THR A 143 6.11 6.12 -7.92
CA THR A 143 6.62 4.74 -7.81
C THR A 143 7.43 4.47 -6.54
N VAL A 144 7.84 5.52 -5.82
CA VAL A 144 8.55 5.46 -4.53
C VAL A 144 7.56 5.59 -3.38
N LYS A 145 7.55 4.62 -2.47
CA LYS A 145 6.73 4.71 -1.24
C LYS A 145 7.40 5.62 -0.19
N SER A 146 7.44 6.91 -0.48
CA SER A 146 8.06 7.93 0.38
C SER A 146 7.11 8.45 1.47
N VAL A 147 7.60 9.27 2.40
CA VAL A 147 6.74 9.98 3.37
C VAL A 147 6.10 11.26 2.83
N ASN A 148 6.34 11.61 1.56
CA ASN A 148 5.80 12.82 0.92
C ASN A 148 4.32 12.64 0.53
N TYR A 149 3.46 12.55 1.53
CA TYR A 149 2.05 12.17 1.41
C TYR A 149 1.07 13.36 1.40
N LEU A 150 1.56 14.61 1.34
CA LEU A 150 0.67 15.77 1.27
C LEU A 150 -0.32 15.68 0.09
N PRO A 151 0.07 15.32 -1.15
CA PRO A 151 -0.90 15.12 -2.22
C PRO A 151 -1.93 14.03 -1.90
N ASN A 152 -1.49 12.92 -1.29
CA ASN A 152 -2.34 11.81 -0.87
C ASN A 152 -3.39 12.29 0.16
N VAL A 153 -2.97 13.07 1.16
CA VAL A 153 -3.86 13.66 2.17
C VAL A 153 -4.88 14.60 1.53
N LEU A 154 -4.44 15.52 0.67
CA LEU A 154 -5.34 16.47 0.01
C LEU A 154 -6.37 15.76 -0.89
N SER A 155 -5.95 14.71 -1.61
CA SER A 155 -6.86 13.92 -2.46
C SER A 155 -7.90 13.16 -1.63
N GLN A 156 -7.50 12.62 -0.46
CA GLN A 156 -8.43 11.98 0.47
C GLN A 156 -9.44 13.00 1.05
N MET A 157 -8.96 14.16 1.50
CA MET A 157 -9.83 15.23 2.02
C MET A 157 -10.82 15.74 0.98
N GLU A 158 -10.41 15.86 -0.28
CA GLU A 158 -11.29 16.23 -1.38
C GLU A 158 -12.42 15.21 -1.57
N ALA A 159 -12.11 13.92 -1.49
CA ALA A 159 -13.11 12.87 -1.61
C ALA A 159 -14.10 12.88 -0.45
N GLU A 160 -13.62 13.02 0.79
CA GLU A 160 -14.45 13.12 1.98
C GLU A 160 -15.41 14.31 1.91
N ALA A 161 -14.93 15.48 1.46
CA ALA A 161 -15.76 16.66 1.26
C ALA A 161 -16.87 16.44 0.21
N LYS A 162 -16.68 15.50 -0.73
CA LYS A 162 -17.67 15.09 -1.75
C LYS A 162 -18.49 13.87 -1.33
N GLY A 163 -18.39 13.41 -0.07
CA GLY A 163 -19.09 12.22 0.42
C GLY A 163 -18.61 10.91 -0.20
N ALA A 164 -17.39 10.88 -0.74
CA ALA A 164 -16.78 9.73 -1.37
C ALA A 164 -15.70 9.11 -0.46
N TYR A 165 -15.38 7.85 -0.70
CA TYR A 165 -14.42 7.09 0.09
C TYR A 165 -12.97 7.44 -0.25
N ALA A 166 -12.68 7.69 -1.53
CA ALA A 166 -11.34 8.00 -2.00
C ALA A 166 -11.39 8.83 -3.30
N GLY A 167 -10.34 9.63 -3.50
CA GLY A 167 -10.05 10.27 -4.78
C GLY A 167 -9.33 9.28 -5.70
N ILE A 168 -9.56 9.36 -7.01
CA ILE A 168 -8.82 8.60 -8.01
C ILE A 168 -8.00 9.59 -8.83
N TRP A 169 -6.69 9.40 -8.87
CA TRP A 169 -5.82 10.19 -9.73
C TRP A 169 -5.88 9.72 -11.18
N VAL A 170 -5.72 10.70 -12.05
CA VAL A 170 -5.64 10.54 -13.50
C VAL A 170 -4.36 11.23 -13.95
N CYS A 171 -3.60 10.54 -14.79
CA CYS A 171 -2.41 11.07 -15.43
C CYS A 171 -2.76 12.18 -16.44
N LYS A 172 -1.76 12.97 -16.84
CA LYS A 172 -1.98 14.12 -17.75
C LYS A 172 -2.51 13.74 -19.14
N ASP A 173 -2.32 12.49 -19.53
CA ASP A 173 -2.76 11.88 -20.78
C ASP A 173 -4.15 11.23 -20.69
N GLY A 174 -4.85 11.36 -19.55
CA GLY A 174 -6.21 10.85 -19.37
C GLY A 174 -6.28 9.37 -18.96
N PHE A 175 -5.14 8.74 -18.67
CA PHE A 175 -5.12 7.38 -18.12
C PHE A 175 -5.28 7.40 -16.61
N ILE A 176 -5.99 6.40 -16.10
CA ILE A 176 -6.23 6.19 -14.69
C ILE A 176 -4.92 5.76 -14.01
N ALA A 177 -4.64 6.35 -12.86
CA ALA A 177 -3.49 6.02 -12.04
C ALA A 177 -3.91 5.17 -10.82
N GLU A 178 -3.94 5.77 -9.62
CA GLU A 178 -4.24 5.10 -8.36
C GLU A 178 -5.01 6.04 -7.40
N GLY A 179 -5.46 5.53 -6.26
CA GLY A 179 -5.97 6.35 -5.16
C GLY A 179 -4.88 6.75 -4.16
N PRO A 180 -5.22 7.51 -3.09
CA PRO A 180 -4.27 8.03 -2.11
C PRO A 180 -3.40 6.99 -1.41
N ASN A 181 -3.84 5.75 -1.30
CA ASN A 181 -3.10 4.68 -0.62
C ASN A 181 -3.45 3.29 -1.16
N MET A 182 -4.06 3.22 -2.35
CA MET A 182 -4.62 2.01 -2.95
C MET A 182 -4.44 2.05 -4.46
N ASN A 183 -4.13 0.91 -5.06
CA ASN A 183 -4.26 0.74 -6.51
C ASN A 183 -5.74 0.55 -6.88
N VAL A 184 -6.05 0.64 -8.17
CA VAL A 184 -7.37 0.35 -8.73
C VAL A 184 -7.30 -0.85 -9.68
N ALA A 185 -8.38 -1.59 -9.79
CA ALA A 185 -8.56 -2.59 -10.84
C ALA A 185 -10.00 -2.56 -11.36
N PHE A 186 -10.15 -3.04 -12.59
CA PHE A 186 -11.42 -3.03 -13.31
C PHE A 186 -11.70 -4.42 -13.87
N VAL A 187 -12.97 -4.77 -13.95
CA VAL A 187 -13.45 -5.92 -14.70
C VAL A 187 -14.20 -5.40 -15.91
N VAL A 188 -13.83 -5.89 -17.09
CA VAL A 188 -14.36 -5.41 -18.38
C VAL A 188 -14.78 -6.58 -19.27
N ASN A 189 -15.34 -6.23 -20.43
CA ASN A 189 -15.76 -7.16 -21.49
C ASN A 189 -16.80 -8.19 -21.01
N GLY A 190 -17.82 -7.74 -20.28
CA GLY A 190 -18.91 -8.58 -19.79
C GLY A 190 -18.48 -9.46 -18.62
N GLY A 191 -17.64 -8.94 -17.74
CA GLY A 191 -17.18 -9.65 -16.54
C GLY A 191 -16.07 -10.67 -16.81
N LYS A 192 -15.35 -10.58 -17.94
CA LYS A 192 -14.42 -11.63 -18.41
C LYS A 192 -12.96 -11.25 -18.37
N GLU A 193 -12.61 -9.98 -18.21
CA GLU A 193 -11.20 -9.57 -18.16
C GLU A 193 -10.94 -8.71 -16.94
N LEU A 194 -9.94 -9.07 -16.14
CA LEU A 194 -9.43 -8.22 -15.08
C LEU A 194 -8.30 -7.35 -15.64
N VAL A 195 -8.41 -6.04 -15.50
CA VAL A 195 -7.40 -5.08 -15.95
C VAL A 195 -6.96 -4.17 -14.81
N MET A 196 -5.67 -3.83 -14.79
CA MET A 196 -5.07 -2.92 -13.81
C MET A 196 -4.16 -1.92 -14.52
N PRO A 197 -4.13 -0.64 -14.11
CA PRO A 197 -3.18 0.34 -14.62
C PRO A 197 -1.72 -0.11 -14.51
N ARG A 198 -0.88 0.36 -15.42
CA ARG A 198 0.57 0.10 -15.40
C ARG A 198 1.22 0.68 -14.15
N PHE A 199 2.21 -0.03 -13.63
CA PHE A 199 2.98 0.37 -12.44
C PHE A 199 4.07 1.42 -12.71
N ASP A 200 4.12 1.99 -13.92
CA ASP A 200 5.13 2.98 -14.30
C ASP A 200 4.83 4.36 -13.69
N ASN A 201 3.54 4.66 -13.45
CA ASN A 201 3.06 5.95 -12.95
C ASN A 201 2.38 5.85 -11.58
N VAL A 202 2.38 4.68 -10.96
CA VAL A 202 1.69 4.39 -9.69
C VAL A 202 2.56 3.52 -8.80
N LEU A 203 2.20 3.38 -7.53
CA LEU A 203 2.92 2.48 -6.66
C LEU A 203 2.77 1.03 -7.13
N SER A 204 3.89 0.31 -7.26
CA SER A 204 3.93 -1.15 -7.37
C SER A 204 3.41 -1.80 -6.08
N GLY A 205 2.08 -1.88 -5.93
CA GLY A 205 1.39 -2.46 -4.77
C GLY A 205 1.70 -3.93 -4.57
N CYS A 206 2.17 -4.36 -3.39
CA CYS A 206 2.32 -5.79 -3.07
C CYS A 206 0.98 -6.51 -3.17
N THR A 207 -0.05 -5.98 -2.51
CA THR A 207 -1.43 -6.50 -2.58
C THR A 207 -1.96 -6.55 -4.02
N ALA A 208 -1.71 -5.51 -4.82
CA ALA A 208 -2.11 -5.48 -6.22
C ALA A 208 -1.44 -6.58 -7.06
N LYS A 209 -0.11 -6.76 -6.92
CA LYS A 209 0.63 -7.85 -7.58
C LYS A 209 0.16 -9.22 -7.12
N ARG A 210 -0.14 -9.37 -5.84
CA ARG A 210 -0.67 -10.62 -5.29
C ARG A 210 -2.07 -10.93 -5.80
N THR A 211 -2.94 -9.93 -5.89
CA THR A 211 -4.26 -10.05 -6.51
C THR A 211 -4.17 -10.50 -7.97
N LEU A 212 -3.26 -9.93 -8.77
CA LEU A 212 -3.02 -10.38 -10.15
C LEU A 212 -2.61 -11.86 -10.19
N THR A 213 -1.72 -12.28 -9.28
CA THR A 213 -1.28 -13.69 -9.18
C THR A 213 -2.43 -14.63 -8.80
N LEU A 214 -3.28 -14.22 -7.84
CA LEU A 214 -4.43 -15.02 -7.41
C LEU A 214 -5.56 -15.05 -8.44
N ALA A 215 -5.70 -13.98 -9.24
CA ALA A 215 -6.70 -13.88 -10.30
C ALA A 215 -6.51 -14.95 -11.40
N GLU A 216 -5.30 -15.45 -11.62
CA GLU A 216 -5.04 -16.58 -12.52
C GLU A 216 -5.81 -17.85 -12.13
N GLN A 217 -6.15 -18.02 -10.85
CA GLN A 217 -7.02 -19.12 -10.43
C GLN A 217 -8.44 -18.98 -11.00
N LEU A 218 -8.96 -17.74 -11.10
CA LEU A 218 -10.25 -17.48 -11.73
C LEU A 218 -10.20 -17.72 -13.24
N VAL A 219 -9.05 -17.48 -13.88
CA VAL A 219 -8.81 -17.85 -15.29
C VAL A 219 -8.83 -19.36 -15.47
N SER A 220 -8.11 -20.11 -14.61
CA SER A 220 -8.09 -21.57 -14.67
C SER A 220 -9.47 -22.23 -14.47
N LYS A 221 -10.36 -21.56 -13.72
CA LYS A 221 -11.75 -21.98 -13.48
C LYS A 221 -12.72 -21.54 -14.59
N GLY A 222 -12.25 -20.83 -15.62
CA GLY A 222 -13.08 -20.29 -16.69
C GLY A 222 -14.02 -19.14 -16.27
N ILE A 223 -13.82 -18.59 -15.07
CA ILE A 223 -14.59 -17.45 -14.56
C ILE A 223 -14.14 -16.18 -15.29
N LEU A 224 -12.83 -15.93 -15.28
CA LEU A 224 -12.16 -14.93 -16.10
C LEU A 224 -11.56 -15.59 -17.35
N LYS A 225 -11.35 -14.79 -18.39
CA LYS A 225 -10.64 -15.17 -19.61
C LYS A 225 -9.17 -14.74 -19.56
N THR A 226 -8.89 -13.53 -19.06
CA THR A 226 -7.54 -12.98 -18.98
C THR A 226 -7.37 -12.01 -17.81
N VAL A 227 -6.14 -11.86 -17.36
CA VAL A 227 -5.68 -10.80 -16.45
C VAL A 227 -4.64 -9.96 -17.20
N LYS A 228 -4.75 -8.62 -17.15
CA LYS A 228 -3.86 -7.72 -17.89
C LYS A 228 -3.43 -6.52 -17.05
N VAL A 229 -2.19 -6.09 -17.27
CA VAL A 229 -1.66 -4.81 -16.80
C VAL A 229 -1.48 -3.90 -18.02
N MET A 230 -2.28 -2.85 -18.11
CA MET A 230 -2.35 -1.96 -19.27
C MET A 230 -2.87 -0.60 -18.89
N ASP A 231 -2.73 0.38 -19.78
CA ASP A 231 -3.32 1.69 -19.59
C ASP A 231 -4.84 1.61 -19.72
N VAL A 232 -5.56 2.27 -18.82
CA VAL A 232 -7.02 2.30 -18.78
C VAL A 232 -7.43 3.76 -18.81
N THR A 233 -8.26 4.16 -19.78
CA THR A 233 -8.78 5.53 -19.83
C THR A 233 -9.86 5.74 -18.77
N VAL A 234 -10.09 6.97 -18.35
CA VAL A 234 -11.22 7.28 -17.44
C VAL A 234 -12.55 6.83 -18.03
N GLU A 235 -12.75 7.03 -19.34
CA GLU A 235 -13.96 6.61 -20.04
C GLU A 235 -14.18 5.09 -19.96
N ASP A 236 -13.14 4.28 -20.22
CA ASP A 236 -13.23 2.82 -20.12
C ASP A 236 -13.43 2.36 -18.68
N GLY A 237 -12.74 2.99 -17.73
CA GLY A 237 -12.86 2.65 -16.30
C GLY A 237 -14.25 2.91 -15.74
N LYS A 238 -14.92 3.99 -16.18
CA LYS A 238 -16.31 4.28 -15.80
C LYS A 238 -17.34 3.36 -16.46
N LYS A 239 -17.03 2.83 -17.65
CA LYS A 239 -17.86 1.83 -18.35
C LYS A 239 -17.59 0.38 -17.92
N ALA A 240 -16.70 0.17 -16.96
CA ALA A 240 -16.35 -1.16 -16.48
C ALA A 240 -17.55 -1.89 -15.86
N ASP A 241 -17.54 -3.22 -15.95
CA ASP A 241 -18.54 -4.10 -15.31
C ASP A 241 -18.37 -4.07 -13.78
N GLU A 242 -17.12 -4.02 -13.30
CA GLU A 242 -16.77 -3.85 -11.89
C GLU A 242 -15.54 -2.95 -11.74
N MET A 243 -15.44 -2.24 -10.61
CA MET A 243 -14.25 -1.51 -10.19
C MET A 243 -13.95 -1.84 -8.73
N MET A 244 -12.68 -1.86 -8.36
CA MET A 244 -12.26 -2.11 -6.98
C MET A 244 -10.99 -1.36 -6.60
N LEU A 245 -10.90 -1.00 -5.33
CA LEU A 245 -9.69 -0.49 -4.69
C LEU A 245 -8.92 -1.66 -4.07
N ILE A 246 -7.58 -1.62 -4.15
CA ILE A 246 -6.70 -2.69 -3.68
C ILE A 246 -5.56 -2.10 -2.86
N GLY A 247 -5.40 -2.52 -1.60
CA GLY A 247 -4.30 -2.08 -0.75
C GLY A 247 -4.12 -2.92 0.51
N SER A 248 -2.96 -2.80 1.17
CA SER A 248 -2.68 -3.62 2.36
C SER A 248 -3.67 -3.35 3.51
N GLY A 249 -4.07 -2.10 3.74
CA GLY A 249 -5.07 -1.77 4.77
C GLY A 249 -6.51 -2.06 4.36
N ILE A 250 -6.77 -2.22 3.06
CA ILE A 250 -8.08 -2.38 2.44
C ILE A 250 -7.90 -3.43 1.33
N PRO A 251 -7.90 -4.74 1.67
CA PRO A 251 -7.42 -5.80 0.77
C PRO A 251 -8.03 -5.69 -0.63
N ILE A 252 -9.37 -5.75 -0.70
CA ILE A 252 -10.18 -5.42 -1.87
C ILE A 252 -11.46 -4.73 -1.40
N ARG A 253 -11.81 -3.61 -2.03
CA ARG A 253 -13.04 -2.85 -1.74
C ARG A 253 -13.77 -2.55 -3.05
N PRO A 254 -15.00 -3.05 -3.24
CA PRO A 254 -15.78 -2.75 -4.44
C PRO A 254 -16.10 -1.25 -4.55
N VAL A 255 -16.03 -0.71 -5.76
CA VAL A 255 -16.46 0.64 -6.10
C VAL A 255 -17.74 0.53 -6.93
N ILE A 256 -18.82 1.13 -6.43
CA ILE A 256 -20.15 1.06 -7.05
C ILE A 256 -20.50 2.33 -7.81
N GLN A 257 -19.80 3.43 -7.53
CA GLN A 257 -20.03 4.72 -8.16
C GLN A 257 -18.71 5.48 -8.29
N TRP A 258 -18.46 6.06 -9.47
CA TRP A 258 -17.36 6.98 -9.71
C TRP A 258 -17.91 8.31 -10.20
N ASP A 259 -17.70 9.37 -9.43
CA ASP A 259 -18.31 10.68 -9.64
C ASP A 259 -19.85 10.53 -9.60
N GLU A 260 -20.52 10.87 -10.70
CA GLU A 260 -21.97 10.77 -10.83
C GLU A 260 -22.42 9.52 -11.61
N GLU A 261 -21.48 8.65 -12.00
CA GLU A 261 -21.74 7.46 -12.81
C GLU A 261 -21.66 6.20 -11.95
N PHE A 262 -22.65 5.32 -12.07
CA PHE A 262 -22.60 3.99 -11.47
C PHE A 262 -21.64 3.09 -12.25
N ILE A 263 -20.86 2.29 -11.53
CA ILE A 263 -20.06 1.23 -12.12
C ILE A 263 -20.94 -0.03 -12.23
N GLY A 264 -21.03 -0.62 -13.43
CA GLY A 264 -21.93 -1.73 -13.71
C GLY A 264 -23.37 -1.41 -13.30
N GLU A 265 -23.95 -2.25 -12.44
CA GLU A 265 -25.31 -2.06 -11.88
C GLU A 265 -25.35 -1.22 -10.59
N GLY A 266 -24.24 -0.61 -10.17
CA GLY A 266 -24.15 0.12 -8.89
C GLY A 266 -24.19 -0.79 -7.66
N LYS A 267 -23.72 -2.04 -7.78
CA LYS A 267 -23.69 -3.06 -6.72
C LYS A 267 -22.32 -3.72 -6.66
N GLU A 268 -22.02 -4.36 -5.54
CA GLU A 268 -20.77 -5.11 -5.39
C GLU A 268 -20.71 -6.28 -6.37
N GLY A 269 -19.66 -6.31 -7.18
CA GLY A 269 -19.49 -7.30 -8.23
C GLY A 269 -18.95 -8.65 -7.74
N PRO A 270 -19.31 -9.76 -8.41
CA PRO A 270 -18.89 -11.11 -8.02
C PRO A 270 -17.38 -11.34 -8.15
N ILE A 271 -16.68 -10.70 -9.10
CA ILE A 271 -15.24 -10.89 -9.27
C ILE A 271 -14.48 -10.19 -8.14
N ALA A 272 -14.84 -8.96 -7.78
CA ALA A 272 -14.26 -8.27 -6.63
C ALA A 272 -14.41 -9.09 -5.35
N LYS A 273 -15.59 -9.69 -5.12
CA LYS A 273 -15.83 -10.59 -3.99
C LYS A 273 -14.97 -11.85 -4.05
N ALA A 274 -14.91 -12.52 -5.19
CA ALA A 274 -14.11 -13.74 -5.36
C ALA A 274 -12.61 -13.48 -5.14
N LEU A 275 -12.09 -12.35 -5.64
CA LEU A 275 -10.71 -11.95 -5.41
C LEU A 275 -10.46 -11.59 -3.94
N LEU A 276 -11.41 -10.94 -3.27
CA LEU A 276 -11.32 -10.68 -1.84
C LEU A 276 -11.20 -12.01 -1.08
N ASP A 277 -12.10 -12.95 -1.32
CA ASP A 277 -12.10 -14.26 -0.65
C ASP A 277 -10.78 -15.01 -0.88
N LEU A 278 -10.26 -15.03 -2.11
CA LEU A 278 -8.95 -15.62 -2.42
C LEU A 278 -7.81 -14.95 -1.65
N LEU A 279 -7.80 -13.62 -1.60
CA LEU A 279 -6.75 -12.86 -0.92
C LEU A 279 -6.80 -13.07 0.60
N LEU A 280 -7.99 -13.17 1.19
CA LEU A 280 -8.15 -13.46 2.63
C LEU A 280 -7.76 -14.87 2.99
N GLU A 281 -8.08 -15.83 2.13
CA GLU A 281 -7.60 -17.20 2.29
C GLU A 281 -6.07 -17.23 2.21
N ASP A 282 -5.47 -16.58 1.21
CA ASP A 282 -4.02 -16.51 1.07
C ASP A 282 -3.32 -15.85 2.27
N MET A 283 -3.92 -14.82 2.85
CA MET A 283 -3.44 -14.20 4.09
C MET A 283 -3.49 -15.14 5.30
N ARG A 284 -4.49 -16.02 5.38
CA ARG A 284 -4.72 -16.93 6.52
C ARG A 284 -4.01 -18.28 6.41
N SER A 285 -3.91 -18.82 5.21
CA SER A 285 -3.48 -20.19 4.93
C SER A 285 -2.49 -20.30 3.77
N GLY A 286 -2.10 -19.18 3.16
CA GLY A 286 -1.14 -19.15 2.07
C GLY A 286 0.22 -19.76 2.42
N PRO A 287 1.05 -20.06 1.40
CA PRO A 287 2.31 -20.75 1.58
C PRO A 287 3.35 -19.91 2.35
N PRO A 288 4.43 -20.54 2.88
CA PRO A 288 5.51 -19.84 3.57
C PRO A 288 6.18 -18.71 2.75
N SER A 289 6.09 -18.76 1.41
CA SER A 289 6.63 -17.72 0.52
C SER A 289 5.92 -16.37 0.63
N VAL A 290 4.72 -16.32 1.22
CA VAL A 290 3.94 -15.09 1.45
C VAL A 290 3.58 -14.89 2.92
N ARG A 291 3.96 -15.81 3.81
CA ARG A 291 3.64 -15.75 5.24
C ARG A 291 4.87 -16.09 6.07
N VAL A 292 5.38 -15.08 6.78
CA VAL A 292 6.51 -15.24 7.71
C VAL A 292 5.98 -15.41 9.12
N LEU A 293 6.25 -16.56 9.74
CA LEU A 293 5.88 -16.84 11.12
C LEU A 293 6.64 -15.91 12.08
N VAL A 294 5.92 -15.30 13.02
CA VAL A 294 6.53 -14.53 14.11
C VAL A 294 6.76 -15.46 15.32
N PRO A 295 7.98 -15.53 15.86
CA PRO A 295 8.28 -16.30 17.07
C PRO A 295 7.86 -15.49 18.31
N TYR A 296 6.60 -15.60 18.71
CA TYR A 296 6.07 -14.96 19.93
C TYR A 296 6.63 -15.59 21.21
#